data_AF-A0A930VL52-F1
#
_entry.id   AF-A0A930VL52-F1
#
_cell.length_a   1.000
_cell.length_b   1.000
_cell.length_c   1.000
_cell.angle_alpha   90.00
_cell.angle_beta   90.00
_cell.angle_gamma   90.00
#
_symmetry.space_group_name_H-M   'P 1'
#
loop_
_entity.id
_entity.type
_entity.pdbx_description
1 polymer ?
#
loop_
_entity_poly.entity_id
_entity_poly.type
_entity_poly.pdbx_seq_one_letter_code
_entity_poly.pdbx_strand_id
1 'polypeptide(L)'
;MIDPDELSARLATELDERLAEADAALASRYPGERPGRQPVHTAYVPADQYAADTAQQWGAQAAGLIDEHADKFALVVADADIIRRVTAKLREEPVEDLRIDFEDGYVGHDEAAEDDHARTTAHALAESQQAEPDPGPPFSGIRIKSFEKPTRARGVRTLTRFLAAFTEARGELDAFVVTLPKVTSTEQVAAFVHAASTIEDELGLAAQAIRFEIQVETPQSVLGPDGTALVARMVHASGGRLTALHYGTYDYSAFCGIAAAQQSLEHPVADHAKLVMQAAAAGTGVRLSDGSTNVLPVGDGDSVHEAWLNHHRLVTRSLERGFYQGWDLHPGHLPTRYAATYAFFRTSLPRALARLRDYTDQRSSGIADEPATARALADFVLRGLDCGAVDAPEVTDGCGLDAAGLRALARR
;
A
#
# COMPACT_ATOMS: atom_id res chain seq x y z
N MET A 1 56.53 -15.83 -13.99
CA MET A 1 55.24 -15.10 -14.12
C MET A 1 54.27 -15.80 -13.21
N ILE A 2 53.51 -15.06 -12.40
CA ILE A 2 52.42 -15.64 -11.62
C ILE A 2 51.36 -16.11 -12.63
N ASP A 3 50.79 -17.28 -12.41
CA ASP A 3 49.67 -17.80 -13.20
C ASP A 3 48.43 -16.89 -12.97
N PRO A 4 47.83 -16.31 -14.03
CA PRO A 4 46.63 -15.49 -13.88
C PRO A 4 45.49 -16.18 -13.11
N ASP A 5 45.33 -17.50 -13.26
CA ASP A 5 44.26 -18.24 -12.57
C ASP A 5 44.57 -18.36 -11.06
N GLU A 6 45.82 -18.60 -10.70
CA GLU A 6 46.29 -18.63 -9.31
C GLU A 6 46.15 -17.24 -8.65
N LEU A 7 46.51 -16.17 -9.38
CA LEU A 7 46.33 -14.80 -8.92
C LEU A 7 44.85 -14.49 -8.71
N SER A 8 43.99 -14.87 -9.66
CA SER A 8 42.54 -14.63 -9.59
C SER A 8 41.92 -15.37 -8.40
N ALA A 9 42.24 -16.65 -8.20
CA ALA A 9 41.71 -17.44 -7.10
C ALA A 9 42.11 -16.87 -5.74
N ARG A 10 43.39 -16.51 -5.56
CA ARG A 10 43.86 -15.89 -4.30
C ARG A 10 43.16 -14.56 -4.04
N LEU A 11 43.07 -13.68 -5.06
CA LEU A 11 42.39 -12.40 -4.92
C LEU A 11 40.90 -12.57 -4.61
N ALA A 12 40.22 -13.54 -5.23
CA ALA A 12 38.82 -13.81 -4.95
C ALA A 12 38.61 -14.22 -3.47
N THR A 13 39.41 -15.15 -2.94
CA THR A 13 39.33 -15.54 -1.53
C THR A 13 39.60 -14.37 -0.58
N GLU A 14 40.62 -13.54 -0.85
CA GLU A 14 40.90 -12.36 -0.03
C GLU A 14 39.75 -11.33 -0.06
N LEU A 15 39.08 -11.19 -1.20
CA LEU A 15 37.93 -10.29 -1.34
C LEU A 15 36.69 -10.86 -0.64
N ASP A 16 36.42 -12.16 -0.76
CA ASP A 16 35.31 -12.83 -0.06
C ASP A 16 35.44 -12.66 1.47
N GLU A 17 36.64 -12.86 2.02
CA GLU A 17 36.90 -12.65 3.45
C GLU A 17 36.69 -11.19 3.87
N ARG A 18 37.09 -10.22 3.03
CA ARG A 18 36.93 -8.79 3.31
C ARG A 18 35.49 -8.31 3.19
N LEU A 19 34.69 -8.92 2.32
CA LEU A 19 33.33 -8.48 2.01
C LEU A 19 32.25 -9.28 2.74
N ALA A 20 32.59 -10.41 3.37
CA ALA A 20 31.63 -11.30 4.04
C ALA A 20 30.65 -10.57 5.00
N GLU A 21 31.14 -9.65 5.84
CA GLU A 21 30.28 -8.89 6.76
C GLU A 21 29.35 -7.91 6.02
N ALA A 22 29.85 -7.28 4.95
CA ALA A 22 29.07 -6.35 4.14
C ALA A 22 27.98 -7.09 3.35
N ASP A 23 28.31 -8.25 2.78
CA ASP A 23 27.36 -9.09 2.05
C ASP A 23 26.28 -9.66 2.98
N ALA A 24 26.67 -10.13 4.17
CA ALA A 24 25.72 -10.57 5.19
C ALA A 24 24.80 -9.44 5.66
N ALA A 25 25.34 -8.23 5.85
CA ALA A 25 24.55 -7.06 6.22
C ALA A 25 23.57 -6.65 5.10
N LEU A 26 24.02 -6.69 3.84
CA LEU A 26 23.17 -6.42 2.68
C LEU A 26 22.02 -7.42 2.58
N ALA A 27 22.32 -8.72 2.62
CA ALA A 27 21.31 -9.78 2.54
C ALA A 27 20.28 -9.72 3.67
N SER A 28 20.73 -9.39 4.88
CA SER A 28 19.85 -9.25 6.06
C SER A 28 18.93 -8.02 5.98
N ARG A 29 19.46 -6.88 5.52
CA ARG A 29 18.72 -5.60 5.46
C ARG A 29 17.83 -5.47 4.23
N TYR A 30 18.17 -6.18 3.15
CA TYR A 30 17.50 -6.10 1.86
C TYR A 30 17.13 -7.50 1.35
N PRO A 31 16.18 -8.19 1.99
CA PRO A 31 15.77 -9.54 1.63
C PRO A 31 15.02 -9.64 0.28
N GLY A 32 14.71 -8.51 -0.37
CA GLY A 32 13.93 -8.44 -1.60
C GLY A 32 12.46 -8.10 -1.38
N GLU A 33 11.66 -8.27 -2.42
CA GLU A 33 10.25 -7.87 -2.43
C GLU A 33 9.36 -8.77 -1.57
N ARG A 34 8.36 -8.18 -0.93
CA ARG A 34 7.35 -8.92 -0.15
C ARG A 34 6.41 -9.69 -1.09
N PRO A 35 6.26 -11.01 -0.92
CA PRO A 35 5.41 -11.81 -1.77
C PRO A 35 3.92 -11.51 -1.56
N GLY A 36 3.10 -11.90 -2.53
CA GLY A 36 1.65 -11.81 -2.48
C GLY A 36 1.10 -10.49 -3.03
N ARG A 37 -0.23 -10.41 -3.09
CA ARG A 37 -0.95 -9.24 -3.61
C ARG A 37 -0.65 -7.99 -2.80
N GLN A 38 -0.47 -6.86 -3.48
CA GLN A 38 -0.52 -5.51 -2.89
C GLN A 38 -1.84 -4.86 -3.31
N PRO A 39 -2.63 -4.31 -2.37
CA PRO A 39 -3.86 -3.63 -2.73
C PRO A 39 -3.58 -2.34 -3.52
N VAL A 40 -4.49 -1.94 -4.40
CA VAL A 40 -4.32 -0.71 -5.21
C VAL A 40 -4.68 0.57 -4.46
N HIS A 41 -5.34 0.42 -3.31
CA HIS A 41 -5.74 1.51 -2.45
C HIS A 41 -5.91 1.05 -1.00
N THR A 42 -6.02 2.00 -0.07
CA THR A 42 -6.46 1.80 1.31
C THR A 42 -7.57 2.81 1.61
N ALA A 43 -8.75 2.32 1.99
CA ALA A 43 -9.86 3.14 2.44
C ALA A 43 -9.74 3.46 3.93
N TYR A 44 -9.81 4.74 4.31
CA TYR A 44 -9.86 5.14 5.72
C TYR A 44 -11.29 5.50 6.11
N VAL A 45 -11.83 4.80 7.10
CA VAL A 45 -13.21 4.98 7.58
C VAL A 45 -13.20 5.33 9.07
N PRO A 46 -13.77 6.47 9.50
CA PRO A 46 -13.86 6.81 10.92
C PRO A 46 -14.51 5.69 11.74
N ALA A 47 -13.97 5.40 12.93
CA ALA A 47 -14.43 4.30 13.76
C ALA A 47 -15.91 4.38 14.16
N ASP A 48 -16.46 5.59 14.31
CA ASP A 48 -17.88 5.83 14.58
C ASP A 48 -18.80 5.65 13.36
N GLN A 49 -18.24 5.42 12.17
CA GLN A 49 -18.96 5.21 10.92
C GLN A 49 -18.73 3.81 10.34
N TYR A 50 -17.87 3.01 10.97
CA TYR A 50 -17.56 1.67 10.51
C TYR A 50 -18.59 0.64 10.99
N ALA A 51 -19.00 -0.24 10.08
CA ALA A 51 -19.88 -1.38 10.30
C ALA A 51 -19.40 -2.58 9.48
N ALA A 52 -19.93 -3.77 9.77
CA ALA A 52 -19.52 -5.01 9.10
C ALA A 52 -19.76 -4.97 7.57
N ASP A 53 -20.75 -4.19 7.12
CA ASP A 53 -21.15 -4.05 5.72
C ASP A 53 -20.61 -2.78 5.03
N THR A 54 -19.67 -2.05 5.65
CA THR A 54 -19.16 -0.77 5.13
C THR A 54 -18.57 -0.89 3.72
N ALA A 55 -17.81 -1.94 3.42
CA ALA A 55 -17.18 -2.10 2.10
C ALA A 55 -18.24 -2.25 0.99
N GLN A 56 -19.31 -3.01 1.25
CA GLN A 56 -20.39 -3.23 0.29
C GLN A 56 -21.24 -1.97 0.14
N GLN A 57 -21.48 -1.24 1.24
CA GLN A 57 -22.13 0.07 1.17
C GLN A 57 -21.31 1.05 0.32
N TRP A 58 -19.98 1.07 0.46
CA TRP A 58 -19.10 1.91 -0.36
C TRP A 58 -19.16 1.51 -1.84
N GLY A 59 -19.16 0.21 -2.14
CA GLY A 59 -19.33 -0.29 -3.51
C GLY A 59 -20.66 0.12 -4.14
N ALA A 60 -21.77 -0.01 -3.39
CA ALA A 60 -23.10 0.39 -3.85
C ALA A 60 -23.20 1.91 -4.08
N GLN A 61 -22.63 2.72 -3.18
CA GLN A 61 -22.59 4.17 -3.33
C GLN A 61 -21.76 4.59 -4.55
N ALA A 62 -20.60 3.96 -4.75
CA ALA A 62 -19.74 4.21 -5.91
C ALA A 62 -20.45 3.83 -7.23
N ALA A 63 -21.12 2.68 -7.27
CA ALA A 63 -21.89 2.24 -8.43
C ALA A 63 -23.06 3.19 -8.73
N GLY A 64 -23.80 3.61 -7.69
CA GLY A 64 -24.88 4.60 -7.83
C GLY A 64 -24.40 5.94 -8.38
N LEU A 65 -23.20 6.38 -7.98
CA LEU A 65 -22.59 7.61 -8.50
C LEU A 65 -22.21 7.49 -9.99
N ILE A 66 -21.72 6.31 -10.42
CA ILE A 66 -21.50 6.03 -11.85
C ILE A 66 -22.82 6.08 -12.61
N ASP A 67 -23.88 5.46 -12.09
CA ASP A 67 -25.19 5.42 -12.77
C ASP A 67 -25.81 6.82 -12.89
N GLU A 68 -25.72 7.64 -11.84
CA GLU A 68 -26.23 9.02 -11.83
C GLU A 68 -25.48 9.93 -12.83
N HIS A 69 -24.19 9.68 -13.04
CA HIS A 69 -23.30 10.52 -13.85
C HIS A 69 -22.61 9.73 -14.97
N ALA A 70 -23.34 8.82 -15.61
CA ALA A 70 -22.77 7.85 -16.55
C ALA A 70 -22.07 8.49 -17.76
N ASP A 71 -22.63 9.58 -18.29
CA ASP A 71 -22.05 10.37 -19.39
C ASP A 71 -20.70 10.98 -18.99
N LYS A 72 -20.64 11.55 -17.78
CA LYS A 72 -19.44 12.15 -17.20
C LYS A 72 -18.39 11.12 -16.87
N PHE A 73 -18.77 9.97 -16.30
CA PHE A 73 -17.83 8.88 -16.05
C PHE A 73 -17.24 8.33 -17.35
N ALA A 74 -18.08 8.15 -18.38
CA ALA A 74 -17.63 7.71 -19.70
C ALA A 74 -16.62 8.68 -20.34
N LEU A 75 -16.79 9.99 -20.13
CA LEU A 75 -15.83 11.00 -20.57
C LEU A 75 -14.48 10.91 -19.83
N VAL A 76 -14.49 10.63 -18.53
CA VAL A 76 -13.25 10.49 -17.73
C VAL A 76 -12.47 9.25 -18.15
N VAL A 77 -13.15 8.11 -18.32
CA VAL A 77 -12.50 6.81 -18.58
C VAL A 77 -12.16 6.61 -20.06
N ALA A 78 -13.04 7.05 -20.96
CA ALA A 78 -12.91 6.95 -22.41
C ALA A 78 -12.64 5.52 -22.96
N ASP A 79 -13.01 4.47 -22.20
CA ASP A 79 -12.87 3.07 -22.57
C ASP A 79 -14.00 2.22 -21.97
N ALA A 80 -14.81 1.59 -22.83
CA ALA A 80 -15.98 0.81 -22.43
C ALA A 80 -15.63 -0.51 -21.72
N ASP A 81 -14.49 -1.14 -22.03
CA ASP A 81 -14.06 -2.36 -21.33
C ASP A 81 -13.61 -2.03 -19.91
N ILE A 82 -12.89 -0.91 -19.74
CA ILE A 82 -12.49 -0.44 -18.42
C ILE A 82 -13.72 -0.12 -17.57
N ILE A 83 -14.71 0.60 -18.10
CA ILE A 83 -15.97 0.89 -17.39
C ILE A 83 -16.63 -0.40 -16.93
N ARG A 84 -16.76 -1.40 -17.82
CA ARG A 84 -17.36 -2.70 -17.49
C ARG A 84 -16.60 -3.40 -16.36
N ARG A 85 -15.26 -3.41 -16.39
CA ARG A 85 -14.41 -4.02 -15.35
C ARG A 85 -14.52 -3.28 -14.01
N VAL A 86 -14.55 -1.95 -14.02
CA VAL A 86 -14.74 -1.13 -12.82
C VAL A 86 -16.10 -1.44 -12.19
N THR A 87 -17.19 -1.48 -12.96
CA THR A 87 -18.52 -1.82 -12.44
C THR A 87 -18.56 -3.22 -11.83
N ALA A 88 -17.89 -4.20 -12.45
CA ALA A 88 -17.77 -5.55 -11.88
C ALA A 88 -16.97 -5.54 -10.56
N LYS A 89 -15.83 -4.83 -10.54
CA LYS A 89 -14.98 -4.68 -9.34
C LYS A 89 -15.74 -4.08 -8.16
N LEU A 90 -16.51 -3.00 -8.39
CA LEU A 90 -17.31 -2.35 -7.34
C LEU A 90 -18.41 -3.25 -6.78
N ARG A 91 -18.86 -4.26 -7.54
CA ARG A 91 -19.86 -5.21 -7.09
C ARG A 91 -19.25 -6.38 -6.31
N GLU A 92 -18.09 -6.85 -6.74
CA GLU A 92 -17.48 -8.10 -6.24
C GLU A 92 -16.46 -7.85 -5.12
N GLU A 93 -15.63 -6.81 -5.24
CA GLU A 93 -14.57 -6.47 -4.28
C GLU A 93 -14.31 -4.95 -4.31
N PRO A 94 -15.25 -4.12 -3.78
CA PRO A 94 -15.19 -2.67 -3.90
C PRO A 94 -14.06 -2.00 -3.11
N VAL A 95 -13.56 -2.66 -2.07
CA VAL A 95 -12.48 -2.16 -1.21
C VAL A 95 -11.46 -3.28 -1.04
N GLU A 96 -10.23 -3.07 -1.52
CA GLU A 96 -9.16 -4.06 -1.42
C GLU A 96 -8.49 -4.03 -0.04
N ASP A 97 -8.42 -2.86 0.58
CA ASP A 97 -7.78 -2.65 1.88
C ASP A 97 -8.49 -1.57 2.68
N LEU A 98 -8.78 -1.83 3.96
CA LEU A 98 -9.53 -0.91 4.82
C LEU A 98 -8.81 -0.64 6.15
N ARG A 99 -8.80 0.61 6.60
CA ARG A 99 -8.35 1.03 7.92
C ARG A 99 -9.49 1.68 8.68
N ILE A 100 -9.86 1.09 9.82
CA ILE A 100 -10.76 1.71 10.78
C ILE A 100 -9.96 2.80 11.48
N ASP A 101 -10.38 4.05 11.31
CA ASP A 101 -9.62 5.21 11.70
C ASP A 101 -10.05 5.71 13.08
N PHE A 102 -9.12 5.69 14.03
CA PHE A 102 -9.26 6.28 15.37
C PHE A 102 -8.47 7.58 15.50
N GLU A 103 -7.95 8.13 14.40
CA GLU A 103 -7.12 9.32 14.41
C GLU A 103 -7.83 10.53 13.78
N ASP A 104 -7.29 11.14 12.72
CA ASP A 104 -7.78 12.44 12.23
C ASP A 104 -9.22 12.40 11.68
N GLY A 105 -9.67 11.25 11.15
CA GLY A 105 -11.05 11.07 10.70
C GLY A 105 -12.06 10.91 11.84
N TYR A 106 -11.59 10.63 13.06
CA TYR A 106 -12.41 10.31 14.23
C TYR A 106 -12.37 11.45 15.25
N VAL A 107 -13.36 12.35 15.18
CA VAL A 107 -13.33 13.65 15.86
C VAL A 107 -14.49 13.80 16.84
N GLY A 108 -14.25 14.50 17.96
CA GLY A 108 -15.32 14.91 18.89
C GLY A 108 -15.70 13.87 19.96
N HIS A 109 -14.96 12.76 20.07
CA HIS A 109 -15.26 11.67 21.00
C HIS A 109 -14.31 11.65 22.22
N ASP A 110 -14.90 11.41 23.39
CA ASP A 110 -14.15 11.19 24.62
C ASP A 110 -13.52 9.79 24.68
N GLU A 111 -12.81 9.52 25.77
CA GLU A 111 -12.12 8.24 25.95
C GLU A 111 -13.07 7.05 26.12
N ALA A 112 -14.24 7.23 26.71
CA ALA A 112 -15.19 6.14 26.92
C ALA A 112 -15.86 5.76 25.59
N ALA A 113 -16.24 6.75 24.79
CA ALA A 113 -16.75 6.54 23.44
C ALA A 113 -15.71 5.86 22.54
N GLU A 114 -14.44 6.29 22.59
CA GLU A 114 -13.37 5.62 21.84
C GLU A 114 -13.15 4.17 22.28
N ASP A 115 -13.16 3.90 23.58
CA ASP A 115 -13.07 2.53 24.12
C ASP A 115 -14.22 1.65 23.61
N ASP A 116 -15.44 2.19 23.57
CA ASP A 116 -16.63 1.50 23.11
C ASP A 116 -16.53 1.21 21.60
N HIS A 117 -16.16 2.21 20.80
CA HIS A 117 -15.93 2.03 19.36
C HIS A 117 -14.80 1.04 19.06
N ALA A 118 -13.72 1.02 19.84
CA ALA A 118 -12.65 0.03 19.69
C ALA A 118 -13.16 -1.40 19.82
N ARG A 119 -14.12 -1.65 20.72
CA ARG A 119 -14.72 -2.99 20.89
C ARG A 119 -15.76 -3.29 19.82
N THR A 120 -16.68 -2.36 19.58
CA THR A 120 -17.78 -2.60 18.61
C THR A 120 -17.25 -2.77 17.19
N THR A 121 -16.28 -1.96 16.77
CA THR A 121 -15.68 -2.08 15.43
C THR A 121 -14.77 -3.30 15.30
N ALA A 122 -14.13 -3.77 16.36
CA ALA A 122 -13.43 -5.05 16.38
C ALA A 122 -14.39 -6.21 16.11
N HIS A 123 -15.54 -6.25 16.80
CA HIS A 123 -16.57 -7.25 16.52
C HIS A 123 -17.15 -7.13 15.11
N ALA A 124 -17.41 -5.91 14.63
CA ALA A 124 -17.92 -5.68 13.28
C ALA A 124 -16.91 -6.11 12.19
N LEU A 125 -15.60 -5.91 12.42
CA LEU A 125 -14.57 -6.39 11.49
C LEU A 125 -14.52 -7.92 11.48
N ALA A 126 -14.58 -8.56 12.65
CA ALA A 126 -14.64 -10.02 12.74
C ALA A 126 -15.90 -10.58 12.06
N GLU A 127 -17.06 -9.95 12.25
CA GLU A 127 -18.31 -10.30 11.58
C GLU A 127 -18.19 -10.19 10.05
N SER A 128 -17.59 -9.10 9.56
CA SER A 128 -17.35 -8.88 8.12
C SER A 128 -16.54 -10.03 7.50
N GLN A 129 -15.45 -10.44 8.16
CA GLN A 129 -14.54 -11.51 7.68
C GLN A 129 -15.10 -12.94 7.85
N GLN A 130 -16.16 -13.11 8.64
CA GLN A 130 -16.79 -14.41 8.90
C GLN A 130 -18.11 -14.59 8.13
N ALA A 131 -18.55 -13.58 7.38
CA ALA A 131 -19.74 -13.66 6.55
C ALA A 131 -19.54 -14.65 5.38
N GLU A 132 -20.64 -15.23 4.90
CA GLU A 132 -20.62 -16.22 3.81
C GLU A 132 -21.62 -15.84 2.70
N PRO A 133 -21.17 -15.57 1.46
CA PRO A 133 -19.76 -15.48 1.05
C PRO A 133 -19.04 -14.30 1.74
N ASP A 134 -17.74 -14.42 2.04
CA ASP A 134 -16.94 -13.34 2.64
C ASP A 134 -16.92 -12.14 1.69
N PRO A 135 -17.63 -11.05 2.02
CA PRO A 135 -17.67 -9.89 1.17
C PRO A 135 -16.64 -8.85 1.64
N GLY A 136 -15.88 -9.12 2.71
CA GLY A 136 -14.99 -8.21 3.39
C GLY A 136 -13.74 -7.85 2.58
N PRO A 137 -13.05 -6.75 2.93
CA PRO A 137 -11.79 -6.39 2.30
C PRO A 137 -10.72 -7.47 2.50
N PRO A 138 -9.98 -7.89 1.46
CA PRO A 138 -8.88 -8.85 1.57
C PRO A 138 -7.76 -8.44 2.53
N PHE A 139 -7.61 -7.13 2.76
CA PHE A 139 -6.69 -6.55 3.73
C PHE A 139 -7.45 -5.60 4.65
N SER A 140 -7.12 -5.60 5.94
CA SER A 140 -7.83 -4.76 6.90
C SER A 140 -6.92 -4.36 8.05
N GLY A 141 -7.37 -3.42 8.87
CA GLY A 141 -6.55 -2.88 9.92
C GLY A 141 -7.18 -1.72 10.64
N ILE A 142 -6.39 -1.13 11.53
CA ILE A 142 -6.77 0.09 12.24
C ILE A 142 -5.68 1.15 12.09
N ARG A 143 -6.08 2.42 12.04
CA ARG A 143 -5.18 3.54 12.32
C ARG A 143 -5.42 4.01 13.74
N ILE A 144 -4.41 3.86 14.58
CA ILE A 144 -4.47 4.33 15.97
C ILE A 144 -3.98 5.77 16.08
N LYS A 145 -4.18 6.39 17.24
CA LYS A 145 -3.55 7.68 17.55
C LYS A 145 -2.02 7.57 17.59
N SER A 146 -1.35 8.69 17.27
CA SER A 146 0.11 8.78 17.20
C SER A 146 0.80 8.43 18.52
N PHE A 147 2.09 8.07 18.44
CA PHE A 147 2.94 7.80 19.60
C PHE A 147 3.60 9.06 20.19
N GLU A 148 3.10 10.23 19.82
CA GLU A 148 3.48 11.49 20.44
C GLU A 148 3.02 11.54 21.90
N LYS A 149 3.72 12.31 22.74
CA LYS A 149 3.44 12.35 24.19
C LYS A 149 1.96 12.62 24.54
N PRO A 150 1.23 13.54 23.86
CA PRO A 150 -0.16 13.85 24.23
C PRO A 150 -1.16 12.73 23.91
N THR A 151 -0.88 11.92 22.89
CA THR A 151 -1.82 10.97 22.29
C THR A 151 -1.46 9.50 22.58
N ARG A 152 -0.20 9.22 22.89
CA ARG A 152 0.34 7.86 23.10
C ARG A 152 -0.49 6.99 24.05
N ALA A 153 -0.90 7.54 25.19
CA ALA A 153 -1.66 6.76 26.18
C ALA A 153 -3.00 6.28 25.61
N ARG A 154 -3.70 7.16 24.86
CA ARG A 154 -4.93 6.79 24.15
C ARG A 154 -4.65 5.81 23.02
N GLY A 155 -3.63 6.05 22.20
CA GLY A 155 -3.26 5.16 21.09
C GLY A 155 -2.97 3.72 21.54
N VAL A 156 -2.19 3.56 22.63
CA VAL A 156 -1.92 2.24 23.24
C VAL A 156 -3.20 1.59 23.76
N ARG A 157 -4.09 2.36 24.41
CA ARG A 157 -5.34 1.83 24.94
C ARG A 157 -6.30 1.37 23.85
N THR A 158 -6.42 2.13 22.77
CA THR A 158 -7.22 1.75 21.60
C THR A 158 -6.66 0.48 20.95
N LEU A 159 -5.35 0.41 20.75
CA LEU A 159 -4.68 -0.76 20.18
C LEU A 159 -4.94 -2.02 21.02
N THR A 160 -4.72 -1.97 22.33
CA THR A 160 -4.87 -3.13 23.21
C THR A 160 -6.32 -3.60 23.29
N ARG A 161 -7.28 -2.67 23.39
CA ARG A 161 -8.70 -3.01 23.45
C ARG A 161 -9.22 -3.59 22.15
N PHE A 162 -8.87 -2.99 21.02
CA PHE A 162 -9.28 -3.47 19.71
C PHE A 162 -8.75 -4.88 19.48
N LEU A 163 -7.44 -5.08 19.67
CA LEU A 163 -6.82 -6.40 19.46
C LEU A 163 -7.39 -7.45 20.38
N ALA A 164 -7.57 -7.17 21.67
CA ALA A 164 -8.18 -8.13 22.60
C ALA A 164 -9.58 -8.58 22.14
N ALA A 165 -10.46 -7.63 21.81
CA ALA A 165 -11.81 -7.93 21.34
C ALA A 165 -11.81 -8.66 19.98
N PHE A 166 -10.95 -8.24 19.04
CA PHE A 166 -10.85 -8.85 17.72
C PHE A 166 -10.32 -10.29 17.79
N THR A 167 -9.27 -10.54 18.58
CA THR A 167 -8.71 -11.88 18.76
C THR A 167 -9.66 -12.80 19.50
N GLU A 168 -10.47 -12.28 20.43
CA GLU A 168 -11.54 -13.06 21.07
C GLU A 168 -12.62 -13.50 20.06
N ALA A 169 -12.99 -12.62 19.12
CA ALA A 169 -14.02 -12.89 18.12
C ALA A 169 -13.53 -13.74 16.93
N ARG A 170 -12.29 -13.52 16.46
CA ARG A 170 -11.73 -14.10 15.23
C ARG A 170 -10.69 -15.20 15.51
N GLY A 171 -9.85 -15.01 16.52
CA GLY A 171 -8.77 -15.94 16.89
C GLY A 171 -7.41 -15.72 16.21
N GLU A 172 -7.36 -15.06 15.04
CA GLU A 172 -6.07 -14.78 14.34
C GLU A 172 -6.07 -13.42 13.61
N LEU A 173 -4.88 -12.94 13.24
CA LEU A 173 -4.63 -11.63 12.62
C LEU A 173 -4.23 -11.75 11.14
N ASP A 174 -4.99 -12.52 10.36
CA ASP A 174 -4.72 -12.68 8.94
C ASP A 174 -4.97 -11.40 8.16
N ALA A 175 -3.98 -10.99 7.36
CA ALA A 175 -4.01 -9.76 6.57
C ALA A 175 -4.39 -8.48 7.36
N PHE A 176 -4.20 -8.51 8.69
CA PHE A 176 -4.43 -7.40 9.58
C PHE A 176 -3.15 -6.58 9.79
N VAL A 177 -3.26 -5.26 9.76
CA VAL A 177 -2.14 -4.37 10.08
C VAL A 177 -2.56 -3.16 10.91
N VAL A 178 -1.60 -2.60 11.64
CA VAL A 178 -1.79 -1.34 12.38
C VAL A 178 -1.09 -0.21 11.64
N THR A 179 -1.79 0.87 11.34
CA THR A 179 -1.17 2.08 10.81
C THR A 179 -0.77 3.01 11.98
N LEU A 180 0.51 3.36 12.07
CA LEU A 180 1.07 4.30 13.05
C LEU A 180 1.26 5.69 12.41
N PRO A 181 0.44 6.69 12.79
CA PRO A 181 0.53 8.04 12.22
C PRO A 181 1.59 8.89 12.90
N LYS A 182 1.92 10.02 12.25
CA LYS A 182 2.74 11.14 12.76
C LYS A 182 4.05 10.69 13.41
N VAL A 183 4.67 9.65 12.86
CA VAL A 183 5.98 9.19 13.32
C VAL A 183 7.00 10.30 13.06
N THR A 184 7.86 10.56 14.03
CA THR A 184 8.89 11.61 13.99
C THR A 184 10.28 11.09 14.31
N SER A 185 10.40 9.88 14.88
CA SER A 185 11.69 9.34 15.32
C SER A 185 11.75 7.81 15.26
N THR A 186 12.97 7.28 15.18
CA THR A 186 13.25 5.84 15.22
C THR A 186 12.86 5.21 16.55
N GLU A 187 12.92 5.97 17.64
CA GLU A 187 12.55 5.53 18.98
C GLU A 187 11.04 5.28 19.09
N GLN A 188 10.20 6.05 18.38
CA GLN A 188 8.76 5.76 18.31
C GLN A 188 8.49 4.42 17.63
N VAL A 189 9.25 4.09 16.58
CA VAL A 189 9.16 2.78 15.90
C VAL A 189 9.61 1.66 16.84
N ALA A 190 10.76 1.81 17.50
CA ALA A 190 11.23 0.82 18.47
C ALA A 190 10.26 0.64 19.65
N ALA A 191 9.62 1.72 20.12
CA ALA A 191 8.60 1.67 21.15
C ALA A 191 7.34 0.94 20.67
N PHE A 192 6.93 1.11 19.40
CA PHE A 192 5.83 0.36 18.83
C PHE A 192 6.15 -1.13 18.70
N VAL A 193 7.37 -1.48 18.26
CA VAL A 193 7.84 -2.88 18.23
C VAL A 193 7.78 -3.51 19.63
N HIS A 194 8.20 -2.79 20.66
CA HIS A 194 8.07 -3.25 22.05
C HIS A 194 6.60 -3.44 22.46
N ALA A 195 5.74 -2.47 22.18
CA ALA A 195 4.30 -2.58 22.49
C ALA A 195 3.65 -3.77 21.77
N ALA A 196 3.95 -3.96 20.48
CA ALA A 196 3.44 -5.08 19.69
C ALA A 196 3.87 -6.44 20.27
N SER A 197 5.16 -6.63 20.57
CA SER A 197 5.64 -7.87 21.19
C SER A 197 4.99 -8.13 22.55
N THR A 198 4.84 -7.11 23.40
CA THR A 198 4.18 -7.26 24.70
C THR A 198 2.71 -7.65 24.55
N ILE A 199 1.98 -7.06 23.59
CA ILE A 199 0.57 -7.41 23.34
C ILE A 199 0.47 -8.83 22.78
N GLU A 200 1.38 -9.25 21.90
CA GLU A 200 1.43 -10.63 21.40
C GLU A 200 1.59 -11.64 22.54
N ASP A 201 2.52 -11.39 23.46
CA ASP A 201 2.77 -12.26 24.61
C ASP A 201 1.53 -12.35 25.53
N GLU A 202 0.89 -11.22 25.85
CA GLU A 202 -0.27 -11.16 26.73
C GLU A 202 -1.55 -11.74 26.11
N LEU A 203 -1.71 -11.64 24.78
CA LEU A 203 -2.85 -12.20 24.05
C LEU A 203 -2.59 -13.62 23.51
N GLY A 204 -1.39 -14.17 23.73
CA GLY A 204 -1.02 -15.51 23.25
C GLY A 204 -0.91 -15.63 21.73
N LEU A 205 -0.58 -14.53 21.04
CA LEU A 205 -0.40 -14.50 19.60
C LEU A 205 0.99 -15.01 19.20
N ALA A 206 1.13 -15.45 17.95
CA ALA A 206 2.44 -15.81 17.42
C ALA A 206 3.37 -14.58 17.40
N ALA A 207 4.67 -14.81 17.63
CA ALA A 207 5.67 -13.76 17.54
C ALA A 207 5.63 -13.09 16.16
N GLN A 208 5.61 -11.76 16.14
CA GLN A 208 5.45 -10.96 14.92
C GLN A 208 4.10 -11.09 14.20
N ALA A 209 3.04 -11.52 14.87
CA ALA A 209 1.68 -11.47 14.32
C ALA A 209 1.21 -10.03 14.06
N ILE A 210 1.51 -9.10 14.97
CA ILE A 210 1.19 -7.68 14.83
C ILE A 210 2.22 -7.03 13.89
N ARG A 211 1.79 -6.86 12.64
CA ARG A 211 2.48 -6.09 11.61
C ARG A 211 1.96 -4.66 11.59
N PHE A 212 2.77 -3.74 11.09
CA PHE A 212 2.37 -2.33 11.04
C PHE A 212 2.86 -1.60 9.81
N GLU A 213 2.31 -0.41 9.62
CA GLU A 213 2.62 0.56 8.58
C GLU A 213 2.95 1.89 9.24
N ILE A 214 3.74 2.73 8.59
CA ILE A 214 4.04 4.09 9.07
C ILE A 214 3.44 5.10 8.11
N GLN A 215 2.69 6.07 8.62
CA GLN A 215 2.38 7.28 7.84
C GLN A 215 3.56 8.25 7.93
N VAL A 216 4.27 8.38 6.82
CA VAL A 216 5.37 9.32 6.62
C VAL A 216 4.78 10.68 6.29
N GLU A 217 4.47 11.43 7.33
CA GLU A 217 3.75 12.70 7.23
C GLU A 217 4.35 13.84 8.03
N THR A 218 5.56 13.62 8.55
CA THR A 218 6.37 14.63 9.23
C THR A 218 7.69 14.82 8.47
N PRO A 219 8.20 16.05 8.32
CA PRO A 219 9.50 16.28 7.69
C PRO A 219 10.64 15.52 8.36
N GLN A 220 10.57 15.33 9.68
CA GLN A 220 11.57 14.63 10.47
C GLN A 220 11.68 13.16 10.05
N SER A 221 10.56 12.49 9.74
CA SER A 221 10.59 11.14 9.18
C SER A 221 11.34 11.06 7.86
N VAL A 222 11.30 12.11 7.04
CA VAL A 222 12.04 12.15 5.76
C VAL A 222 13.50 12.52 5.98
N LEU A 223 13.79 13.53 6.80
CA LEU A 223 15.13 14.06 7.01
C LEU A 223 15.36 14.40 8.50
N GLY A 224 16.31 13.69 9.11
CA GLY A 224 16.75 13.91 10.48
C GLY A 224 17.63 15.15 10.65
N PRO A 225 17.85 15.59 11.90
CA PRO A 225 18.68 16.76 12.19
C PRO A 225 20.16 16.58 11.81
N ASP A 226 20.63 15.34 11.63
CA ASP A 226 21.97 14.98 11.16
C ASP A 226 22.06 14.86 9.62
N GLY A 227 20.98 15.20 8.90
CA GLY A 227 20.90 15.07 7.45
C GLY A 227 20.64 13.65 6.95
N THR A 228 20.38 12.69 7.84
CA THR A 228 20.08 11.32 7.43
C THR A 228 18.61 11.11 7.09
N ALA A 229 18.32 10.23 6.15
CA ALA A 229 16.95 9.82 5.85
C ALA A 229 16.42 8.91 6.98
N LEU A 230 15.69 9.49 7.95
CA LEU A 230 15.21 8.73 9.11
C LEU A 230 14.27 7.59 8.72
N VAL A 231 13.49 7.75 7.64
CA VAL A 231 12.59 6.71 7.11
C VAL A 231 13.35 5.40 6.81
N ALA A 232 14.58 5.47 6.30
CA ALA A 232 15.41 4.27 6.10
C ALA A 232 15.80 3.61 7.43
N ARG A 233 16.15 4.42 8.45
CA ARG A 233 16.43 3.90 9.80
C ARG A 233 15.19 3.30 10.45
N MET A 234 14.01 3.89 10.22
CA MET A 234 12.72 3.40 10.72
C MET A 234 12.37 2.03 10.14
N VAL A 235 12.60 1.81 8.83
CA VAL A 235 12.42 0.50 8.18
C VAL A 235 13.21 -0.58 8.93
N HIS A 236 14.50 -0.35 9.19
CA HIS A 236 15.34 -1.34 9.87
C HIS A 236 15.06 -1.45 11.38
N ALA A 237 14.66 -0.36 12.04
CA ALA A 237 14.27 -0.37 13.46
C ALA A 237 12.98 -1.18 13.72
N SER A 238 12.18 -1.45 12.68
CA SER A 238 10.92 -2.20 12.80
C SER A 238 11.10 -3.70 13.09
N GLY A 239 12.32 -4.24 12.96
CA GLY A 239 12.58 -5.67 13.15
C GLY A 239 11.82 -6.58 12.17
N GLY A 240 11.53 -6.09 10.97
CA GLY A 240 10.79 -6.83 9.93
C GLY A 240 9.26 -6.81 10.08
N ARG A 241 8.73 -6.09 11.07
CA ARG A 241 7.28 -5.94 11.29
C ARG A 241 6.64 -4.90 10.35
N LEU A 242 7.42 -3.95 9.84
CA LEU A 242 6.92 -2.92 8.93
C LEU A 242 6.57 -3.54 7.57
N THR A 243 5.38 -3.23 7.09
CA THR A 243 4.84 -3.78 5.83
C THR A 243 4.72 -2.73 4.74
N ALA A 244 4.42 -1.48 5.10
CA ALA A 244 4.32 -0.38 4.16
C ALA A 244 4.69 0.98 4.78
N LEU A 245 5.09 1.92 3.91
CA LEU A 245 5.20 3.35 4.18
C LEU A 245 4.10 4.08 3.41
N HIS A 246 3.29 4.85 4.11
CA HIS A 246 2.18 5.60 3.54
C HIS A 246 2.50 7.09 3.55
N TYR A 247 2.36 7.79 2.43
CA TYR A 247 2.64 9.22 2.37
C TYR A 247 1.45 10.05 2.88
N GLY A 248 1.58 10.75 4.01
CA GLY A 248 0.54 11.65 4.52
C GLY A 248 0.63 13.04 3.90
N THR A 249 -0.22 13.30 2.91
CA THR A 249 -0.09 14.47 2.00
C THR A 249 -0.30 15.81 2.71
N TYR A 250 -1.35 15.93 3.51
CA TYR A 250 -1.78 17.21 4.05
C TYR A 250 -0.96 17.62 5.28
N ASP A 251 -0.70 16.70 6.20
CA ASP A 251 0.20 16.94 7.33
C ASP A 251 1.60 17.30 6.86
N TYR A 252 2.19 16.51 5.96
CA TYR A 252 3.55 16.76 5.47
C TYR A 252 3.67 18.13 4.80
N SER A 253 2.77 18.42 3.86
CA SER A 253 2.83 19.67 3.11
C SER A 253 2.51 20.88 4.00
N ALA A 254 1.62 20.75 4.99
CA ALA A 254 1.38 21.79 6.00
C ALA A 254 2.64 22.08 6.82
N PHE A 255 3.34 21.05 7.30
CA PHE A 255 4.62 21.20 8.00
C PHE A 255 5.69 21.87 7.13
N CYS A 256 5.69 21.61 5.83
CA CYS A 256 6.58 22.27 4.87
C CYS A 256 6.16 23.72 4.52
N GLY A 257 5.08 24.24 5.11
CA GLY A 257 4.62 25.61 4.88
C GLY A 257 3.91 25.81 3.55
N ILE A 258 3.42 24.74 2.92
CA ILE A 258 2.66 24.84 1.67
C ILE A 258 1.25 25.35 1.98
N ALA A 259 0.85 26.43 1.32
CA ALA A 259 -0.48 27.00 1.47
C ALA A 259 -1.56 26.01 1.05
N ALA A 260 -2.71 26.03 1.72
CA ALA A 260 -3.80 25.06 1.52
C ALA A 260 -4.19 24.85 0.05
N ALA A 261 -4.32 25.93 -0.73
CA ALA A 261 -4.68 25.86 -2.15
C ALA A 261 -3.59 25.24 -3.06
N GLN A 262 -2.38 25.02 -2.54
CA GLN A 262 -1.25 24.41 -3.24
C GLN A 262 -0.91 23.01 -2.69
N GLN A 263 -1.59 22.55 -1.64
CA GLN A 263 -1.40 21.20 -1.12
C GLN A 263 -1.94 20.18 -2.11
N SER A 264 -1.08 19.31 -2.60
CA SER A 264 -1.44 18.25 -3.55
C SER A 264 -0.43 17.12 -3.49
N LEU A 265 -0.89 15.92 -3.87
CA LEU A 265 -0.06 14.73 -4.10
C LEU A 265 1.05 14.97 -5.12
N GLU A 266 0.92 16.00 -5.96
CA GLU A 266 1.88 16.33 -7.01
C GLU A 266 2.82 17.50 -6.70
N HIS A 267 2.69 18.11 -5.53
CA HIS A 267 3.55 19.23 -5.16
C HIS A 267 5.02 18.77 -5.06
N PRO A 268 6.02 19.58 -5.46
CA PRO A 268 7.44 19.19 -5.41
C PRO A 268 7.95 18.69 -4.04
N VAL A 269 7.39 19.18 -2.93
CA VAL A 269 7.74 18.68 -1.59
C VAL A 269 7.25 17.23 -1.37
N ALA A 270 6.09 16.88 -1.92
CA ALA A 270 5.58 15.52 -1.90
C ALA A 270 6.47 14.62 -2.76
N ASP A 271 6.89 15.11 -3.94
CA ASP A 271 7.80 14.38 -4.82
C ASP A 271 9.12 14.05 -4.14
N HIS A 272 9.73 15.02 -3.46
CA HIS A 272 10.95 14.80 -2.69
C HIS A 272 10.76 13.73 -1.62
N ALA A 273 9.71 13.83 -0.80
CA ALA A 273 9.42 12.86 0.26
C ALA A 273 9.23 11.45 -0.29
N LYS A 274 8.41 11.31 -1.34
CA LYS A 274 8.11 10.02 -1.98
C LYS A 274 9.35 9.38 -2.61
N LEU A 275 10.23 10.16 -3.24
CA LEU A 275 11.49 9.63 -3.79
C LEU A 275 12.42 9.12 -2.68
N VAL A 276 12.51 9.82 -1.55
CA VAL A 276 13.28 9.35 -0.38
C VAL A 276 12.66 8.07 0.20
N MET A 277 11.34 8.01 0.34
CA MET A 277 10.63 6.80 0.78
C MET A 277 10.87 5.61 -0.16
N GLN A 278 10.80 5.83 -1.47
CA GLN A 278 11.01 4.79 -2.48
C GLN A 278 12.42 4.22 -2.42
N ALA A 279 13.43 5.09 -2.32
CA ALA A 279 14.82 4.66 -2.15
C ALA A 279 15.05 3.92 -0.82
N ALA A 280 14.39 4.34 0.26
CA ALA A 280 14.48 3.69 1.57
C ALA A 280 13.82 2.31 1.62
N ALA A 281 12.73 2.12 0.86
CA ALA A 281 11.95 0.88 0.86
C ALA A 281 12.49 -0.18 -0.12
N ALA A 282 13.15 0.23 -1.21
CA ALA A 282 13.61 -0.67 -2.26
C ALA A 282 14.43 -1.85 -1.73
N GLY A 283 14.04 -3.07 -2.08
CA GLY A 283 14.72 -4.30 -1.65
C GLY A 283 14.48 -4.70 -0.19
N THR A 284 13.73 -3.93 0.61
CA THR A 284 13.47 -4.25 2.03
C THR A 284 12.20 -5.08 2.25
N GLY A 285 11.36 -5.21 1.23
CA GLY A 285 10.02 -5.82 1.32
C GLY A 285 8.96 -4.90 1.92
N VAL A 286 9.31 -3.66 2.24
CA VAL A 286 8.36 -2.62 2.64
C VAL A 286 7.73 -2.01 1.39
N ARG A 287 6.40 -1.98 1.35
CA ARG A 287 5.62 -1.43 0.25
C ARG A 287 5.43 0.08 0.38
N LEU A 288 5.01 0.71 -0.70
CA LEU A 288 4.73 2.14 -0.74
C LEU A 288 3.24 2.36 -1.03
N SER A 289 2.62 3.24 -0.24
CA SER A 289 1.31 3.81 -0.51
C SER A 289 1.44 5.32 -0.64
N ASP A 290 0.87 5.87 -1.69
CA ASP A 290 0.65 7.30 -1.81
C ASP A 290 -0.50 7.73 -0.87
N GLY A 291 -0.69 9.03 -0.70
CA GLY A 291 -1.81 9.60 0.05
C GLY A 291 -3.11 9.68 -0.78
N SER A 292 -4.03 10.52 -0.31
CA SER A 292 -5.29 10.83 -1.01
C SER A 292 -5.35 12.31 -1.39
N THR A 293 -6.30 12.64 -2.26
CA THR A 293 -6.85 13.99 -2.38
C THR A 293 -8.02 14.17 -1.39
N ASN A 294 -8.18 15.39 -0.85
CA ASN A 294 -9.32 15.83 -0.06
C ASN A 294 -10.44 16.46 -0.92
N VAL A 295 -10.26 16.49 -2.25
CA VAL A 295 -11.31 16.89 -3.19
C VAL A 295 -12.26 15.71 -3.35
N LEU A 296 -13.42 15.79 -2.72
CA LEU A 296 -14.42 14.73 -2.73
C LEU A 296 -15.37 14.90 -3.92
N PRO A 297 -15.74 13.81 -4.62
CA PRO A 297 -16.72 13.83 -5.70
C PRO A 297 -18.14 13.87 -5.12
N VAL A 298 -18.53 15.05 -4.64
CA VAL A 298 -19.84 15.33 -4.05
C VAL A 298 -20.35 16.69 -4.58
N GLY A 299 -21.66 16.90 -4.51
CA GLY A 299 -22.29 18.15 -4.97
C GLY A 299 -23.01 17.97 -6.29
N ASP A 300 -23.00 19.00 -7.14
CA ASP A 300 -23.58 18.90 -8.48
C ASP A 300 -22.70 18.03 -9.40
N GLY A 301 -23.27 17.62 -10.54
CA GLY A 301 -22.56 16.72 -11.44
C GLY A 301 -21.27 17.34 -12.01
N ASP A 302 -21.13 18.66 -12.09
CA ASP A 302 -19.91 19.29 -12.60
C ASP A 302 -18.79 19.19 -11.54
N SER A 303 -19.13 19.41 -10.27
CA SER A 303 -18.23 19.19 -9.14
C SER A 303 -17.76 17.72 -9.05
N VAL A 304 -18.66 16.76 -9.26
CA VAL A 304 -18.31 15.33 -9.31
C VAL A 304 -17.35 15.04 -10.47
N HIS A 305 -17.63 15.58 -11.66
CA HIS A 305 -16.78 15.36 -12.85
C HIS A 305 -15.37 15.92 -12.65
N GLU A 306 -15.23 17.15 -12.12
CA GLU A 306 -13.93 17.76 -11.84
C GLU A 306 -13.14 17.00 -10.76
N ALA A 307 -13.82 16.55 -9.71
CA ALA A 307 -13.20 15.71 -8.68
C ALA A 307 -12.69 14.38 -9.25
N TRP A 308 -13.46 13.75 -10.14
CA TRP A 308 -13.07 12.53 -10.84
C TRP A 308 -11.90 12.74 -11.80
N LEU A 309 -11.89 13.81 -12.60
CA LEU A 309 -10.76 14.15 -13.46
C LEU A 309 -9.48 14.36 -12.64
N ASN A 310 -9.58 15.11 -11.53
CA ASN A 310 -8.45 15.33 -10.64
C ASN A 310 -7.95 14.02 -10.01
N HIS A 311 -8.85 13.23 -9.45
CA HIS A 311 -8.48 11.96 -8.80
C HIS A 311 -7.86 10.97 -9.80
N HIS A 312 -8.51 10.72 -10.94
CA HIS A 312 -8.01 9.82 -11.98
C HIS A 312 -6.58 10.20 -12.43
N ARG A 313 -6.33 11.49 -12.66
CA ARG A 313 -5.01 12.02 -13.04
C ARG A 313 -3.96 11.83 -11.94
N LEU A 314 -4.30 12.11 -10.68
CA LEU A 314 -3.38 11.93 -9.55
C LEU A 314 -3.04 10.45 -9.32
N VAL A 315 -4.01 9.54 -9.45
CA VAL A 315 -3.78 8.09 -9.39
C VAL A 315 -2.88 7.62 -10.54
N THR A 316 -3.18 8.03 -11.77
CA THR A 316 -2.34 7.70 -12.94
C THR A 316 -0.90 8.13 -12.73
N ARG A 317 -0.68 9.38 -12.28
CA ARG A 317 0.64 9.91 -11.97
C ARG A 317 1.36 9.13 -10.86
N SER A 318 0.63 8.65 -9.86
CA SER A 318 1.20 7.85 -8.77
C SER A 318 1.73 6.50 -9.29
N LEU A 319 0.94 5.83 -10.15
CA LEU A 319 1.30 4.57 -10.82
C LEU A 319 2.54 4.73 -11.71
N GLU A 320 2.59 5.79 -12.52
CA GLU A 320 3.74 6.13 -13.37
C GLU A 320 5.05 6.34 -12.58
N ARG A 321 4.94 6.64 -11.28
CA ARG A 321 6.08 6.87 -10.38
C ARG A 321 6.40 5.68 -9.49
N GLY A 322 5.75 4.54 -9.72
CA GLY A 322 5.98 3.30 -8.98
C GLY A 322 5.33 3.23 -7.61
N PHE A 323 4.32 4.08 -7.35
CA PHE A 323 3.44 3.97 -6.20
C PHE A 323 2.14 3.29 -6.66
N TYR A 324 2.03 1.99 -6.40
CA TYR A 324 0.92 1.17 -6.89
C TYR A 324 -0.27 1.08 -5.93
N GLN A 325 -0.17 1.73 -4.78
CA GLN A 325 -1.21 1.84 -3.77
C GLN A 325 -1.36 3.32 -3.40
N GLY A 326 -2.58 3.76 -3.09
CA GLY A 326 -2.87 5.11 -2.58
C GLY A 326 -3.95 5.08 -1.52
N TRP A 327 -4.37 6.23 -1.00
CA TRP A 327 -5.52 6.29 -0.09
C TRP A 327 -6.76 6.76 -0.82
N ASP A 328 -7.92 6.31 -0.36
CA ASP A 328 -9.21 6.88 -0.75
C ASP A 328 -10.00 7.23 0.52
N LEU A 329 -10.61 8.43 0.54
CA LEU A 329 -11.31 8.97 1.73
C LEU A 329 -12.83 8.91 1.60
N HIS A 330 -13.34 8.52 0.43
CA HIS A 330 -14.76 8.56 0.12
C HIS A 330 -15.11 7.51 -0.95
N PRO A 331 -16.29 6.86 -0.90
CA PRO A 331 -16.68 5.85 -1.88
C PRO A 331 -16.66 6.34 -3.33
N GLY A 332 -16.98 7.62 -3.55
CA GLY A 332 -16.92 8.21 -4.88
C GLY A 332 -15.51 8.31 -5.49
N HIS A 333 -14.42 8.06 -4.74
CA HIS A 333 -13.07 7.93 -5.30
C HIS A 333 -12.82 6.56 -5.96
N LEU A 334 -13.54 5.52 -5.53
CA LEU A 334 -13.34 4.15 -6.02
C LEU A 334 -13.48 4.01 -7.56
N PRO A 335 -14.47 4.63 -8.23
CA PRO A 335 -14.61 4.54 -9.68
C PRO A 335 -13.34 4.97 -10.42
N THR A 336 -12.75 6.10 -10.02
CA THR A 336 -11.57 6.65 -10.70
C THR A 336 -10.26 6.05 -10.22
N ARG A 337 -10.20 5.49 -9.00
CA ARG A 337 -9.10 4.62 -8.55
C ARG A 337 -8.93 3.43 -9.47
N TYR A 338 -10.00 2.66 -9.67
CA TYR A 338 -9.96 1.45 -10.49
C TYR A 338 -9.83 1.78 -11.97
N ALA A 339 -10.50 2.82 -12.47
CA ALA A 339 -10.37 3.23 -13.87
C ALA A 339 -8.91 3.60 -14.23
N ALA A 340 -8.26 4.45 -13.43
CA ALA A 340 -6.86 4.83 -13.67
C ALA A 340 -5.92 3.63 -13.59
N THR A 341 -6.13 2.77 -12.58
CA THR A 341 -5.30 1.57 -12.38
C THR A 341 -5.45 0.57 -13.54
N TYR A 342 -6.69 0.33 -13.99
CA TYR A 342 -6.97 -0.59 -15.07
C TYR A 342 -6.43 -0.04 -16.39
N ALA A 343 -6.62 1.25 -16.68
CA ALA A 343 -6.05 1.91 -17.84
C ALA A 343 -4.52 1.77 -17.90
N PHE A 344 -3.84 1.96 -16.77
CA PHE A 344 -2.38 1.84 -16.67
C PHE A 344 -1.89 0.44 -17.07
N PHE A 345 -2.48 -0.62 -16.52
CA PHE A 345 -2.07 -1.99 -16.84
C PHE A 345 -2.48 -2.40 -18.27
N ARG A 346 -3.71 -2.08 -18.66
CA ARG A 346 -4.31 -2.48 -19.95
C ARG A 346 -3.59 -1.85 -21.14
N THR A 347 -3.23 -0.57 -21.04
CA THR A 347 -2.57 0.17 -22.13
C THR A 347 -1.22 -0.45 -22.50
N SER A 348 -0.45 -0.90 -21.51
CA SER A 348 0.90 -1.44 -21.73
C SER A 348 0.94 -2.98 -21.86
N LEU A 349 -0.17 -3.67 -21.55
CA LEU A 349 -0.22 -5.14 -21.51
C LEU A 349 0.24 -5.82 -22.82
N PRO A 350 -0.28 -5.48 -24.02
CA PRO A 350 0.09 -6.22 -25.24
C PRO A 350 1.60 -6.19 -25.51
N ARG A 351 2.24 -5.04 -25.25
CA ARG A 351 3.69 -4.88 -25.40
C ARG A 351 4.46 -5.65 -24.31
N ALA A 352 3.97 -5.65 -23.08
CA ALA A 352 4.59 -6.40 -21.99
C ALA A 352 4.58 -7.91 -22.25
N LEU A 353 3.44 -8.45 -22.70
CA LEU A 353 3.28 -9.88 -23.02
C LEU A 353 4.17 -10.29 -24.20
N ALA A 354 4.23 -9.49 -25.27
CA ALA A 354 5.11 -9.77 -26.40
C ALA A 354 6.58 -9.82 -26.00
N ARG A 355 7.03 -8.88 -25.15
CA ARG A 355 8.42 -8.84 -24.66
C ARG A 355 8.76 -10.01 -23.73
N LEU A 356 7.84 -10.40 -22.85
CA LEU A 356 8.02 -11.59 -22.02
C LEU A 356 8.18 -12.85 -22.87
N ARG A 357 7.34 -13.01 -23.90
CA ARG A 357 7.43 -14.13 -24.84
C ARG A 357 8.76 -14.16 -25.58
N ASP A 358 9.19 -13.02 -26.12
CA ASP A 358 10.44 -12.93 -26.87
C ASP A 358 11.64 -13.22 -25.96
N TYR A 359 11.61 -12.76 -24.71
CA TYR A 359 12.63 -13.08 -23.70
C TYR A 359 12.68 -14.58 -23.37
N THR A 360 11.52 -15.23 -23.14
CA THR A 360 11.48 -16.67 -22.82
C THR A 360 11.85 -17.55 -24.01
N ASP A 361 11.48 -17.14 -25.22
CA ASP A 361 11.80 -17.84 -26.47
C ASP A 361 13.23 -17.53 -26.96
N GLN A 362 13.99 -16.69 -26.25
CA GLN A 362 15.33 -16.22 -26.64
C GLN A 362 15.38 -15.63 -28.05
N ARG A 363 14.32 -14.91 -28.45
CA ARG A 363 14.22 -14.28 -29.76
C ARG A 363 14.89 -12.91 -29.76
N SER A 364 15.64 -12.63 -30.82
CA SER A 364 16.14 -11.27 -31.07
C SER A 364 15.00 -10.37 -31.54
N SER A 365 14.74 -9.29 -30.81
CA SER A 365 13.80 -8.22 -31.20
C SER A 365 14.54 -6.87 -31.32
N GLY A 366 13.81 -5.79 -31.63
CA GLY A 366 14.36 -4.43 -31.59
C GLY A 366 14.66 -3.91 -30.16
N ILE A 367 14.35 -4.70 -29.12
CA ILE A 367 14.58 -4.40 -27.71
C ILE A 367 15.42 -5.55 -27.11
N ALA A 368 16.53 -5.21 -26.47
CA ALA A 368 17.32 -6.17 -25.70
C ALA A 368 16.77 -6.27 -24.27
N ASP A 369 15.99 -7.30 -23.99
CA ASP A 369 15.50 -7.61 -22.64
C ASP A 369 16.54 -8.43 -21.86
N GLU A 370 16.85 -7.98 -20.65
CA GLU A 370 17.79 -8.61 -19.70
C GLU A 370 17.03 -9.12 -18.46
N PRO A 371 17.65 -9.91 -17.56
CA PRO A 371 16.95 -10.44 -16.38
C PRO A 371 16.20 -9.37 -15.56
N ALA A 372 16.79 -8.18 -15.41
CA ALA A 372 16.17 -7.07 -14.68
C ALA A 372 14.90 -6.53 -15.37
N THR A 373 14.90 -6.39 -16.70
CA THR A 373 13.70 -5.92 -17.42
C THR A 373 12.64 -7.01 -17.53
N ALA A 374 13.03 -8.28 -17.65
CA ALA A 374 12.10 -9.41 -17.61
C ALA A 374 11.40 -9.52 -16.24
N ARG A 375 12.14 -9.32 -15.14
CA ARG A 375 11.58 -9.23 -13.80
C ARG A 375 10.53 -8.11 -13.69
N ALA A 376 10.89 -6.90 -14.12
CA ALA A 376 9.97 -5.75 -14.09
C ALA A 376 8.70 -5.98 -14.92
N LEU A 377 8.83 -6.63 -16.08
CA LEU A 377 7.68 -7.00 -16.92
C LEU A 377 6.80 -8.05 -16.24
N ALA A 378 7.40 -9.06 -15.60
CA ALA A 378 6.66 -10.10 -14.88
C ALA A 378 5.89 -9.50 -13.69
N ASP A 379 6.53 -8.63 -12.91
CA ASP A 379 5.90 -7.90 -11.80
C ASP A 379 4.74 -7.02 -12.28
N PHE A 380 4.91 -6.32 -13.40
CA PHE A 380 3.85 -5.51 -14.00
C PHE A 380 2.61 -6.35 -14.35
N VAL A 381 2.80 -7.50 -15.01
CA VAL A 381 1.68 -8.38 -15.39
C VAL A 381 1.04 -9.03 -14.16
N LEU A 382 1.82 -9.45 -13.17
CA LEU A 382 1.31 -9.98 -11.91
C LEU A 382 0.43 -8.98 -11.16
N ARG A 383 0.84 -7.71 -11.09
CA ARG A 383 0.02 -6.65 -10.47
C ARG A 383 -1.29 -6.43 -11.21
N GLY A 384 -1.28 -6.49 -12.54
CA GLY A 384 -2.49 -6.41 -13.36
C GLY A 384 -3.46 -7.58 -13.12
N LEU A 385 -2.94 -8.79 -12.91
CA LEU A 385 -3.74 -9.96 -12.51
C LEU A 385 -4.30 -9.78 -11.10
N ASP A 386 -3.45 -9.40 -10.14
CA ASP A 386 -3.80 -9.30 -8.72
C ASP A 386 -4.91 -8.27 -8.45
N CYS A 387 -5.00 -7.19 -9.24
CA CYS A 387 -6.06 -6.17 -9.10
C CYS A 387 -7.28 -6.37 -10.01
N GLY A 388 -7.25 -7.36 -10.91
CA GLY A 388 -8.33 -7.67 -11.86
C GLY A 388 -8.33 -6.83 -13.15
N ALA A 389 -7.27 -6.07 -13.43
CA ALA A 389 -7.11 -5.34 -14.69
C ALA A 389 -6.84 -6.27 -15.89
N VAL A 390 -6.33 -7.47 -15.63
CA VAL A 390 -5.88 -8.45 -16.61
C VAL A 390 -6.43 -9.82 -16.24
N ASP A 391 -6.90 -10.58 -17.23
CA ASP A 391 -7.41 -11.93 -17.00
C ASP A 391 -6.32 -12.98 -17.25
N ALA A 392 -6.31 -14.07 -16.48
CA ALA A 392 -5.30 -15.12 -16.61
C ALA A 392 -5.15 -15.71 -18.02
N PRO A 393 -6.25 -15.97 -18.78
CA PRO A 393 -6.12 -16.46 -20.16
C PRO A 393 -5.41 -15.48 -21.09
N GLU A 394 -5.60 -14.16 -20.93
CA GLU A 394 -4.91 -13.16 -21.76
C GLU A 394 -3.39 -13.27 -21.62
N VAL A 395 -2.93 -13.57 -20.41
CA VAL A 395 -1.50 -13.70 -20.11
C VAL A 395 -0.94 -15.00 -20.68
N THR A 396 -1.61 -16.13 -20.44
CA THR A 396 -1.16 -17.43 -20.96
C THR A 396 -1.16 -17.45 -22.49
N ASP A 397 -2.19 -16.91 -23.15
CA ASP A 397 -2.25 -16.84 -24.61
C ASP A 397 -1.23 -15.82 -25.16
N GLY A 398 -0.99 -14.73 -24.44
CA GLY A 398 -0.10 -13.66 -24.88
C GLY A 398 1.38 -13.99 -24.79
N CYS A 399 1.83 -14.62 -23.70
CA CYS A 399 3.25 -14.89 -23.46
C CYS A 399 3.61 -16.34 -23.12
N GLY A 400 2.64 -17.26 -23.04
CA GLY A 400 2.89 -18.67 -22.74
C GLY A 400 3.24 -18.95 -21.27
N LEU A 401 3.12 -17.95 -20.39
CA LEU A 401 3.36 -18.08 -18.95
C LEU A 401 2.04 -18.09 -18.18
N ASP A 402 2.01 -18.84 -17.09
CA ASP A 402 1.00 -18.73 -16.05
C ASP A 402 1.50 -17.84 -14.89
N ALA A 403 0.65 -17.62 -13.88
CA ALA A 403 1.02 -16.83 -12.71
C ALA A 403 2.22 -17.41 -11.95
N ALA A 404 2.43 -18.73 -11.96
CA ALA A 404 3.59 -19.35 -11.31
C ALA A 404 4.89 -19.05 -12.06
N GLY A 405 4.87 -19.13 -13.40
CA GLY A 405 5.97 -18.76 -14.27
C GLY A 405 6.37 -17.28 -14.13
N LEU A 406 5.38 -16.38 -14.06
CA LEU A 406 5.65 -14.96 -13.79
C LEU A 406 6.29 -14.75 -12.43
N ARG A 407 5.79 -15.41 -11.36
CA ARG A 407 6.38 -15.30 -10.02
C ARG A 407 7.81 -15.83 -9.97
N ALA A 408 8.12 -16.85 -10.76
CA ALA A 408 9.48 -17.38 -10.87
C ALA A 408 10.44 -16.37 -11.55
N LEU A 409 9.96 -15.61 -12.54
CA LEU A 409 10.73 -14.53 -13.17
C LEU A 409 10.88 -13.30 -12.26
N ALA A 410 9.80 -12.92 -11.55
CA ALA A 410 9.76 -11.81 -10.61
C ALA A 410 10.71 -11.96 -9.41
N ARG A 411 11.04 -13.20 -9.02
CA ARG A 411 11.89 -13.52 -7.85
C ARG A 411 13.37 -13.70 -8.19
N ARG A 412 13.75 -13.68 -9.47
CA ARG A 412 15.15 -13.67 -9.89
C ARG A 412 15.76 -12.29 -9.65
#